data_AF-A0AAE4BVM3-F1
#
_entry.id   AF-A0AAE4BVM3-F1
#
_cell.length_a   1.000
_cell.length_b   1.000
_cell.length_c   1.000
_cell.angle_alpha   90.00
_cell.angle_beta   90.00
_cell.angle_gamma   90.00
#
_symmetry.space_group_name_H-M   'P 1'
#
loop_
_entity.id
_entity.type
_entity.pdbx_description
1 polymer ?
#
loop_
_entity_poly.entity_id
_entity_poly.type
_entity_poly.pdbx_seq_one_letter_code
_entity_poly.pdbx_strand_id
1 'polypeptide(L)'
;MPLHDPAHAFVPYPDAPVPHAPTGPLADLSFAAKDLFDVAGYPTGGGSPIVLAMSGIKTRTAPTVQKLLDAGARFAGKTVTDELAFSMNGNNAHFGAPVNGAAKDRITGGSSSGSASAVSSGLCDFALGTDTGGSVRAPANHCGLYGLRPTHGRVSLEGALDLAPSLDTCGWFARDIGTFARVADVLLGADTAALPARVRLLRPEDVWSLAVPAAADALADAAARVQRVLGDAAGIEVALDSFDAMYWNFRYVQAHEAWLTDGPLIERYAPPLGPGVAERFAWSRGVTDAQIVAGRAFRAAFRSHLAKLLGSDGVLLMPTMPDIAPLRSEGEAGLEDYRNRAIQMLCIAGLAGFPQLSMPLAQRHGAPLGISLLGPAGSDRSLIALAERIAGG
;
A
#
# COMPACT_ATOMS: atom_id res chain seq x y z
N MET A 1 -11.60 -26.98 8.01
CA MET A 1 -10.38 -27.15 8.81
C MET A 1 -10.01 -25.76 9.29
N PRO A 2 -9.73 -25.54 10.58
CA PRO A 2 -9.29 -24.23 11.05
C PRO A 2 -8.06 -23.80 10.24
N LEU A 3 -8.02 -22.52 9.87
CA LEU A 3 -6.93 -21.95 9.09
C LEU A 3 -5.60 -22.18 9.82
N HIS A 4 -4.69 -22.91 9.18
CA HIS A 4 -3.33 -23.08 9.70
C HIS A 4 -2.51 -21.82 9.38
N ASP A 5 -2.45 -20.89 10.33
CA ASP A 5 -1.78 -19.60 10.20
C ASP A 5 -0.56 -19.48 11.13
N PRO A 6 0.59 -20.07 10.76
CA PRO A 6 1.84 -19.93 11.53
C PRO A 6 2.45 -18.53 11.39
N ALA A 7 1.92 -17.70 10.49
CA ALA A 7 2.43 -16.35 10.25
C ALA A 7 1.66 -15.29 11.05
N HIS A 8 0.57 -15.66 11.73
CA HIS A 8 -0.34 -14.71 12.40
C HIS A 8 -0.82 -13.61 11.45
N ALA A 9 -1.06 -13.97 10.19
CA ALA A 9 -1.48 -13.06 9.14
C ALA A 9 -2.99 -12.74 9.22
N PHE A 10 -3.79 -13.64 9.77
CA PHE A 10 -5.25 -13.56 9.77
C PHE A 10 -5.80 -13.18 11.14
N VAL A 11 -6.92 -12.44 11.13
CA VAL A 11 -7.70 -12.20 12.34
C VAL A 11 -8.45 -13.49 12.67
N PRO A 12 -8.44 -13.99 13.91
CA PRO A 12 -9.01 -15.28 14.28
C PRO A 12 -10.54 -15.22 14.41
N TYR A 13 -11.22 -14.68 13.41
CA TYR A 13 -12.69 -14.72 13.33
C TYR A 13 -13.16 -16.15 13.09
N PRO A 14 -14.34 -16.54 13.62
CA PRO A 14 -14.95 -17.83 13.29
C PRO A 14 -15.15 -17.97 11.77
N ASP A 15 -14.86 -19.15 11.24
CA ASP A 15 -15.07 -19.45 9.83
C ASP A 15 -16.55 -19.28 9.46
N ALA A 16 -16.80 -18.46 8.44
CA ALA A 16 -18.09 -18.36 7.76
C ALA A 16 -17.93 -18.68 6.26
N PRO A 17 -18.87 -19.44 5.66
CA PRO A 17 -18.81 -19.76 4.24
C PRO A 17 -18.99 -18.49 3.40
N VAL A 18 -18.06 -18.24 2.48
CA VAL A 18 -18.14 -17.14 1.51
C VAL A 18 -18.26 -17.76 0.10
N PRO A 19 -19.46 -17.74 -0.50
CA PRO A 19 -19.66 -18.24 -1.86
C PRO A 19 -18.80 -17.48 -2.87
N HIS A 20 -18.30 -18.19 -3.87
CA HIS A 20 -17.56 -17.66 -5.02
C HIS A 20 -18.01 -18.42 -6.27
N ALA A 21 -17.76 -17.86 -7.45
CA ALA A 21 -18.08 -18.51 -8.71
C ALA A 21 -17.22 -19.78 -8.88
N PRO A 22 -17.78 -20.90 -9.41
CA PRO A 22 -17.03 -22.15 -9.60
C PRO A 22 -16.03 -22.06 -10.78
N THR A 23 -16.17 -21.04 -11.63
CA THR A 23 -15.33 -20.79 -12.79
C THR A 23 -15.05 -19.29 -12.90
N GLY A 24 -14.03 -18.92 -13.67
CA GLY A 24 -13.64 -17.53 -13.87
C GLY A 24 -12.14 -17.37 -14.00
N PRO A 25 -11.67 -16.14 -14.31
CA PRO A 25 -10.26 -15.87 -14.55
C PRO A 25 -9.38 -16.01 -13.30
N LEU A 26 -9.95 -16.19 -12.11
CA LEU A 26 -9.23 -16.40 -10.84
C LEU A 26 -9.67 -17.70 -10.11
N ALA A 27 -10.35 -18.63 -10.78
CA ALA A 27 -10.96 -19.82 -10.16
C ALA A 27 -9.97 -20.79 -9.48
N ASP A 28 -8.70 -20.75 -9.88
CA ASP A 28 -7.57 -21.51 -9.33
C ASP A 28 -6.84 -20.77 -8.20
N LEU A 29 -7.24 -19.53 -7.88
CA LEU A 29 -6.57 -18.67 -6.92
C LEU A 29 -7.38 -18.48 -5.64
N SER A 30 -6.67 -18.25 -4.55
CA SER A 30 -7.20 -17.88 -3.25
C SER A 30 -6.73 -16.49 -2.83
N PHE A 31 -7.56 -15.78 -2.08
CA PHE A 31 -7.23 -14.42 -1.64
C PHE A 31 -7.65 -14.10 -0.22
N ALA A 32 -6.89 -13.21 0.40
CA ALA A 32 -7.25 -12.61 1.67
C ALA A 32 -7.68 -11.14 1.50
N ALA A 33 -8.49 -10.63 2.41
CA ALA A 33 -8.86 -9.21 2.43
C ALA A 33 -8.46 -8.58 3.76
N LYS A 34 -7.73 -7.45 3.69
CA LYS A 34 -7.43 -6.62 4.86
C LYS A 34 -8.68 -6.39 5.69
N ASP A 35 -8.57 -6.40 7.01
CA ASP A 35 -9.70 -6.19 7.93
C ASP A 35 -10.22 -4.75 7.98
N LEU A 36 -10.24 -4.08 6.83
CA LEU A 36 -10.99 -2.88 6.53
C LEU A 36 -12.14 -3.17 5.57
N PHE A 37 -12.08 -4.23 4.77
CA PHE A 37 -13.11 -4.55 3.78
C PHE A 37 -14.23 -5.39 4.40
N ASP A 38 -15.48 -5.03 4.09
CA ASP A 38 -16.64 -5.81 4.44
C ASP A 38 -16.72 -7.10 3.62
N VAL A 39 -16.97 -8.21 4.33
CA VAL A 39 -17.20 -9.53 3.75
C VAL A 39 -18.42 -10.11 4.45
N ALA A 40 -19.46 -10.47 3.70
CA ALA A 40 -20.67 -11.02 4.29
C ALA A 40 -20.34 -12.27 5.14
N GLY A 41 -20.87 -12.33 6.35
CA GLY A 41 -20.59 -13.40 7.32
C GLY A 41 -19.42 -13.11 8.28
N TYR A 42 -18.64 -12.06 8.06
CA TYR A 42 -17.55 -11.64 8.95
C TYR A 42 -17.82 -10.24 9.52
N PRO A 43 -17.25 -9.90 10.70
CA PRO A 43 -17.13 -8.51 11.10
C PRO A 43 -15.98 -7.82 10.33
N THR A 44 -15.90 -6.50 10.51
CA THR A 44 -14.79 -5.67 10.02
C THR A 44 -14.28 -4.83 11.18
N GLY A 45 -13.12 -5.21 11.72
CA GLY A 45 -12.62 -4.68 12.99
C GLY A 45 -11.63 -3.54 12.87
N GLY A 46 -11.08 -3.26 11.69
CA GLY A 46 -10.10 -2.19 11.48
C GLY A 46 -8.85 -2.30 12.36
N GLY A 47 -8.54 -3.51 12.84
CA GLY A 47 -7.47 -3.71 13.83
C GLY A 47 -7.72 -3.01 15.16
N SER A 48 -8.97 -2.63 15.47
CA SER A 48 -9.34 -1.96 16.72
C SER A 48 -10.44 -2.74 17.47
N PRO A 49 -10.26 -3.08 18.76
CA PRO A 49 -11.26 -3.80 19.54
C PRO A 49 -12.63 -3.10 19.61
N ILE A 50 -12.64 -1.76 19.69
CA ILE A 50 -13.88 -0.99 19.78
C ILE A 50 -14.65 -1.01 18.45
N VAL A 51 -13.95 -0.86 17.33
CA VAL A 51 -14.57 -0.94 15.99
C VAL A 51 -15.09 -2.34 15.75
N LEU A 52 -14.34 -3.38 16.12
CA LEU A 52 -14.80 -4.77 16.07
C LEU A 52 -16.09 -4.99 16.89
N ALA A 53 -16.13 -4.50 18.14
CA ALA A 53 -17.31 -4.62 18.99
C ALA A 53 -18.54 -3.92 18.41
N MET A 54 -18.35 -2.81 17.70
CA MET A 54 -19.42 -2.04 17.06
C MET A 54 -19.80 -2.54 15.66
N SER A 55 -18.94 -3.34 15.02
CA SER A 55 -19.07 -3.71 13.61
C SER A 55 -20.34 -4.52 13.31
N GLY A 56 -20.68 -5.44 14.21
CA GLY A 56 -21.58 -6.56 13.91
C GLY A 56 -21.05 -7.45 12.78
N ILE A 57 -21.80 -8.51 12.45
CA ILE A 57 -21.53 -9.34 11.27
C ILE A 57 -22.10 -8.65 10.03
N LYS A 58 -21.28 -8.49 9.00
CA LYS A 58 -21.70 -7.84 7.75
C LYS A 58 -22.65 -8.74 6.98
N THR A 59 -23.68 -8.14 6.39
CA THR A 59 -24.67 -8.81 5.54
C THR A 59 -24.40 -8.59 4.05
N ARG A 60 -23.48 -7.67 3.71
CA ARG A 60 -23.07 -7.36 2.35
C ARG A 60 -21.55 -7.41 2.26
N THR A 61 -21.06 -7.88 1.12
CA THR A 61 -19.64 -7.87 0.76
C THR A 61 -19.32 -6.59 0.02
N ALA A 62 -18.16 -5.98 0.31
CA ALA A 62 -17.65 -4.82 -0.41
C ALA A 62 -17.57 -5.11 -1.92
N PRO A 63 -18.00 -4.20 -2.82
CA PRO A 63 -18.05 -4.48 -4.25
C PRO A 63 -16.71 -4.94 -4.84
N THR A 64 -15.59 -4.42 -4.35
CA THR A 64 -14.25 -4.85 -4.78
C THR A 64 -13.94 -6.29 -4.38
N VAL A 65 -14.34 -6.73 -3.18
CA VAL A 65 -14.24 -8.14 -2.77
C VAL A 65 -15.19 -9.01 -3.59
N GLN A 66 -16.42 -8.54 -3.83
CA GLN A 66 -17.42 -9.28 -4.61
C GLN A 66 -16.93 -9.55 -6.04
N LYS A 67 -16.29 -8.57 -6.70
CA LYS A 67 -15.69 -8.77 -8.04
C LYS A 67 -14.69 -9.93 -8.08
N LEU A 68 -13.91 -10.12 -7.02
CA LEU A 68 -12.93 -11.21 -6.94
C LEU A 68 -13.62 -12.57 -6.73
N LEU A 69 -14.65 -12.61 -5.88
CA LEU A 69 -15.47 -13.81 -5.67
C LEU A 69 -16.20 -14.21 -6.96
N ASP A 70 -16.76 -13.24 -7.68
CA ASP A 70 -17.45 -13.45 -8.96
C ASP A 70 -16.49 -13.90 -10.06
N ALA A 71 -15.21 -13.50 -9.97
CA ALA A 71 -14.14 -13.98 -10.85
C ALA A 71 -13.61 -15.39 -10.46
N GLY A 72 -14.18 -16.00 -9.42
CA GLY A 72 -13.90 -17.35 -8.96
C GLY A 72 -12.84 -17.47 -7.87
N ALA A 73 -12.27 -16.36 -7.39
CA ALA A 73 -11.24 -16.43 -6.36
C ALA A 73 -11.82 -16.91 -5.02
N ARG A 74 -11.17 -17.89 -4.39
CA ARG A 74 -11.60 -18.42 -3.09
C ARG A 74 -11.15 -17.51 -1.95
N PHE A 75 -12.07 -17.06 -1.12
CA PHE A 75 -11.74 -16.28 0.07
C PHE A 75 -11.04 -17.13 1.14
N ALA A 76 -9.88 -16.67 1.60
CA ALA A 76 -9.05 -17.32 2.61
C ALA A 76 -9.27 -16.77 4.02
N GLY A 77 -9.66 -15.50 4.16
CA GLY A 77 -9.91 -14.88 5.46
C GLY A 77 -9.64 -13.37 5.51
N LYS A 78 -9.96 -12.78 6.68
CA LYS A 78 -9.67 -11.38 6.99
C LYS A 78 -8.26 -11.27 7.57
N THR A 79 -7.43 -10.37 7.03
CA THR A 79 -6.05 -10.21 7.48
C THR A 79 -5.86 -9.09 8.49
N VAL A 80 -4.92 -9.27 9.41
CA VAL A 80 -4.51 -8.27 10.39
C VAL A 80 -4.11 -6.97 9.68
N THR A 81 -4.48 -5.85 10.28
CA THR A 81 -4.08 -4.51 9.87
C THR A 81 -3.51 -3.77 11.07
N ASP A 82 -2.64 -2.79 10.82
CA ASP A 82 -2.39 -1.78 11.86
C ASP A 82 -3.72 -1.13 12.27
N GLU A 83 -3.84 -0.79 13.55
CA GLU A 83 -5.05 -0.22 14.12
C GLU A 83 -5.47 1.05 13.38
N LEU A 84 -6.73 1.06 12.94
CA LEU A 84 -7.37 2.13 12.14
C LEU A 84 -6.55 2.52 10.90
N ALA A 85 -5.75 1.58 10.40
CA ALA A 85 -4.82 1.77 9.30
C ALA A 85 -3.77 2.89 9.48
N PHE A 86 -3.62 3.48 10.68
CA PHE A 86 -2.83 4.69 10.91
C PHE A 86 -1.39 4.41 11.41
N SER A 87 -0.75 3.40 10.83
CA SER A 87 0.66 3.07 11.03
C SER A 87 1.30 2.52 9.74
N MET A 88 2.59 2.19 9.78
CA MET A 88 3.38 1.65 8.66
C MET A 88 4.29 0.50 9.12
N ASN A 89 4.22 0.12 10.40
CA ASN A 89 5.14 -0.85 10.98
C ASN A 89 4.64 -2.28 10.79
N GLY A 90 3.32 -2.49 10.80
CA GLY A 90 2.71 -3.81 10.76
C GLY A 90 2.46 -4.44 12.14
N ASN A 91 2.76 -3.72 13.21
CA ASN A 91 2.51 -4.14 14.59
C ASN A 91 1.15 -3.59 15.05
N ASN A 92 0.28 -4.47 15.51
CA ASN A 92 -0.98 -4.10 16.15
C ASN A 92 -0.95 -4.45 17.64
N ALA A 93 -1.22 -3.46 18.51
CA ALA A 93 -1.17 -3.64 19.97
C ALA A 93 -2.21 -4.64 20.51
N HIS A 94 -3.28 -4.90 19.76
CA HIS A 94 -4.40 -5.73 20.16
C HIS A 94 -4.41 -7.10 19.47
N PHE A 95 -3.98 -7.14 18.20
CA PHE A 95 -4.04 -8.33 17.36
C PHE A 95 -2.66 -8.94 17.05
N GLY A 96 -1.59 -8.32 17.55
CA GLY A 96 -0.21 -8.79 17.37
C GLY A 96 0.45 -8.32 16.07
N ALA A 97 1.60 -8.91 15.78
CA ALA A 97 2.42 -8.58 14.63
C ALA A 97 2.60 -9.82 13.74
N PRO A 98 2.13 -9.79 12.47
CA PRO A 98 2.34 -10.89 11.53
C PRO A 98 3.83 -11.11 11.23
N VAL A 99 4.17 -12.33 10.81
CA VAL A 99 5.51 -12.71 10.39
C VAL A 99 5.74 -12.31 8.95
N ASN A 100 6.87 -11.65 8.68
CA ASN A 100 7.32 -11.40 7.31
C ASN A 100 7.86 -12.71 6.70
N GLY A 101 7.16 -13.25 5.70
CA GLY A 101 7.51 -14.52 5.07
C GLY A 101 8.84 -14.50 4.32
N ALA A 102 9.27 -13.32 3.85
CA ALA A 102 10.52 -13.14 3.10
C ALA A 102 11.72 -12.78 3.99
N ALA A 103 11.48 -12.21 5.18
CA ALA A 103 12.53 -11.90 6.16
C ALA A 103 11.98 -11.95 7.60
N LYS A 104 11.99 -13.13 8.22
CA LYS A 104 11.26 -13.43 9.47
C LYS A 104 11.69 -12.62 10.70
N ASP A 105 12.92 -12.11 10.70
CA ASP A 105 13.51 -11.25 11.74
C ASP A 105 13.14 -9.77 11.58
N ARG A 106 12.44 -9.41 10.50
CA ARG A 106 12.06 -8.04 10.13
C ARG A 106 10.55 -7.83 10.17
N ILE A 107 10.15 -6.58 10.29
CA ILE A 107 8.74 -6.21 10.26
C ILE A 107 8.15 -6.46 8.86
N THR A 108 6.83 -6.70 8.80
CA THR A 108 6.12 -6.82 7.51
C THR A 108 5.94 -5.49 6.82
N GLY A 109 6.07 -4.38 7.55
CA GLY A 109 5.48 -3.11 7.17
C GLY A 109 3.95 -3.14 7.31
N GLY A 110 3.33 -1.98 7.16
CA GLY A 110 1.90 -1.80 7.35
C GLY A 110 1.37 -0.58 6.59
N SER A 111 0.08 -0.28 6.66
CA SER A 111 -0.90 -0.93 7.54
C SER A 111 -1.49 -2.25 7.02
N SER A 112 -1.22 -2.65 5.77
CA SER A 112 -1.71 -3.93 5.22
C SER A 112 -0.80 -5.11 5.57
N SER A 113 -0.42 -5.23 6.84
CA SER A 113 0.60 -6.17 7.33
C SER A 113 0.21 -7.63 7.15
N GLY A 114 -0.99 -8.02 7.59
CA GLY A 114 -1.49 -9.38 7.45
C GLY A 114 -1.66 -9.78 5.99
N SER A 115 -2.09 -8.86 5.11
CA SER A 115 -2.21 -9.13 3.67
C SER A 115 -0.86 -9.47 3.04
N ALA A 116 0.18 -8.71 3.33
CA ALA A 116 1.52 -8.99 2.82
C ALA A 116 2.14 -10.24 3.48
N SER A 117 1.90 -10.45 4.77
CA SER A 117 2.32 -11.66 5.48
C SER A 117 1.68 -12.93 4.92
N ALA A 118 0.37 -12.92 4.67
CA ALA A 118 -0.36 -14.06 4.10
C ALA A 118 0.19 -14.46 2.72
N VAL A 119 0.42 -13.47 1.85
CA VAL A 119 0.95 -13.72 0.50
C VAL A 119 2.42 -14.15 0.55
N SER A 120 3.27 -13.47 1.32
CA SER A 120 4.70 -13.85 1.41
C SER A 120 4.93 -15.19 2.09
N SER A 121 4.01 -15.63 2.96
CA SER A 121 4.07 -16.93 3.64
C SER A 121 3.35 -18.06 2.89
N GLY A 122 2.78 -17.78 1.71
CA GLY A 122 2.09 -18.79 0.90
C GLY A 122 0.74 -19.26 1.46
N LEU A 123 0.10 -18.46 2.33
CA LEU A 123 -1.21 -18.76 2.91
C LEU A 123 -2.36 -18.42 1.96
N CYS A 124 -2.12 -17.53 0.99
CA CYS A 124 -2.99 -17.26 -0.16
C CYS A 124 -2.15 -16.82 -1.37
N ASP A 125 -2.79 -16.70 -2.53
CA ASP A 125 -2.11 -16.38 -3.80
C ASP A 125 -1.96 -14.86 -3.98
N PHE A 126 -2.99 -14.11 -3.59
CA PHE A 126 -2.96 -12.65 -3.55
C PHE A 126 -3.76 -12.12 -2.36
N ALA A 127 -3.61 -10.83 -2.04
CA ALA A 127 -4.41 -10.22 -0.97
C ALA A 127 -4.71 -8.76 -1.26
N LEU A 128 -5.90 -8.30 -0.86
CA LEU A 128 -6.27 -6.89 -0.89
C LEU A 128 -5.65 -6.14 0.30
N GLY A 129 -5.28 -4.90 0.04
CA GLY A 129 -4.83 -3.92 1.03
C GLY A 129 -5.37 -2.54 0.72
N THR A 130 -5.02 -1.58 1.58
CA THR A 130 -5.28 -0.16 1.33
C THR A 130 -3.98 0.62 1.45
N ASP A 131 -3.84 1.68 0.66
CA ASP A 131 -2.69 2.59 0.67
C ASP A 131 -3.19 4.03 0.84
N THR A 132 -2.87 4.64 1.98
CA THR A 132 -3.09 6.06 2.26
C THR A 132 -1.79 6.85 2.12
N GLY A 133 -0.74 6.37 2.80
CA GLY A 133 0.60 6.95 2.77
C GLY A 133 1.71 5.97 2.40
N GLY A 134 1.37 4.80 1.86
CA GLY A 134 2.32 3.73 1.57
C GLY A 134 1.89 2.33 2.02
N SER A 135 0.69 2.18 2.56
CA SER A 135 0.24 0.96 3.22
C SER A 135 0.05 -0.27 2.32
N VAL A 136 0.31 -0.15 1.01
CA VAL A 136 0.55 -1.28 0.10
C VAL A 136 2.00 -1.33 -0.34
N ARG A 137 2.59 -0.20 -0.74
CA ARG A 137 3.96 -0.14 -1.28
C ARG A 137 5.04 -0.52 -0.26
N ALA A 138 4.93 -0.04 0.98
CA ALA A 138 5.86 -0.37 2.06
C ALA A 138 5.85 -1.87 2.39
N PRO A 139 4.71 -2.50 2.72
CA PRO A 139 4.71 -3.93 2.98
C PRO A 139 5.04 -4.79 1.75
N ALA A 140 4.76 -4.32 0.53
CA ALA A 140 5.20 -5.02 -0.69
C ALA A 140 6.73 -5.07 -0.79
N ASN A 141 7.41 -3.94 -0.58
CA ASN A 141 8.87 -3.90 -0.49
C ASN A 141 9.40 -4.82 0.61
N HIS A 142 8.78 -4.80 1.80
CA HIS A 142 9.31 -5.51 2.97
C HIS A 142 9.14 -7.02 2.85
N CYS A 143 8.01 -7.46 2.29
CA CYS A 143 7.66 -8.86 2.17
C CYS A 143 8.03 -9.46 0.80
N GLY A 144 8.75 -8.73 -0.05
CA GLY A 144 9.22 -9.21 -1.35
C GLY A 144 8.08 -9.51 -2.34
N LEU A 145 7.11 -8.60 -2.44
CA LEU A 145 5.90 -8.76 -3.25
C LEU A 145 5.78 -7.65 -4.29
N TYR A 146 5.02 -7.92 -5.34
CA TYR A 146 4.45 -6.86 -6.16
C TYR A 146 3.35 -6.15 -5.36
N GLY A 147 3.27 -4.82 -5.48
CA GLY A 147 2.22 -4.04 -4.82
C GLY A 147 1.93 -2.74 -5.53
N LEU A 148 0.65 -2.45 -5.79
CA LEU A 148 0.22 -1.24 -6.51
C LEU A 148 -0.61 -0.34 -5.59
N ARG A 149 -0.21 0.93 -5.51
CA ARG A 149 -1.15 2.02 -5.22
C ARG A 149 -1.71 2.49 -6.57
N PRO A 150 -2.98 2.24 -6.91
CA PRO A 150 -3.52 2.70 -8.19
C PRO A 150 -3.77 4.20 -8.17
N THR A 151 -4.14 4.74 -9.34
CA THR A 151 -4.75 6.06 -9.48
C THR A 151 -5.87 6.20 -8.46
N HIS A 152 -5.92 7.35 -7.77
CA HIS A 152 -6.95 7.59 -6.75
C HIS A 152 -8.35 7.47 -7.36
N GLY A 153 -9.25 6.77 -6.66
CA GLY A 153 -10.61 6.48 -7.11
C GLY A 153 -10.74 5.39 -8.20
N ARG A 154 -9.64 4.77 -8.65
CA ARG A 154 -9.69 3.77 -9.72
C ARG A 154 -10.36 2.46 -9.31
N VAL A 155 -10.10 2.02 -8.08
CA VAL A 155 -10.71 0.83 -7.49
C VAL A 155 -11.54 1.29 -6.31
N SER A 156 -12.81 0.86 -6.27
CA SER A 156 -13.76 1.29 -5.24
C SER A 156 -13.32 0.85 -3.84
N LEU A 157 -13.46 1.75 -2.87
CA LEU A 157 -13.37 1.49 -1.44
C LEU A 157 -14.75 1.46 -0.77
N GLU A 158 -15.84 1.41 -1.53
CA GLU A 158 -17.17 1.21 -0.95
C GLU A 158 -17.19 -0.08 -0.11
N GLY A 159 -17.70 0.02 1.12
CA GLY A 159 -17.68 -1.09 2.08
C GLY A 159 -16.29 -1.37 2.65
N ALA A 160 -15.36 -0.41 2.59
CA ALA A 160 -14.13 -0.43 3.37
C ALA A 160 -14.16 0.67 4.44
N LEU A 161 -13.48 0.44 5.56
CA LEU A 161 -13.20 1.48 6.55
C LEU A 161 -12.17 2.47 5.99
N ASP A 162 -12.47 3.76 6.11
CA ASP A 162 -11.60 4.85 5.68
C ASP A 162 -10.52 5.18 6.72
N LEU A 163 -9.48 5.89 6.28
CA LEU A 163 -8.58 6.65 7.13
C LEU A 163 -8.60 8.11 6.69
N ALA A 164 -8.17 8.38 5.45
CA ALA A 164 -8.17 9.70 4.85
C ALA A 164 -8.73 9.59 3.43
N PRO A 165 -10.06 9.71 3.24
CA PRO A 165 -10.73 9.35 1.98
C PRO A 165 -10.15 10.00 0.72
N SER A 166 -9.62 11.22 0.84
CA SER A 166 -9.02 11.91 -0.31
C SER A 166 -7.67 11.33 -0.73
N LEU A 167 -7.07 10.45 0.07
CA LEU A 167 -5.76 9.82 -0.13
C LEU A 167 -5.85 8.29 -0.23
N ASP A 168 -6.91 7.69 0.32
CA ASP A 168 -7.08 6.24 0.38
C ASP A 168 -7.25 5.62 -1.01
N THR A 169 -6.61 4.46 -1.21
CA THR A 169 -6.74 3.64 -2.42
C THR A 169 -6.77 2.16 -2.06
N CYS A 170 -7.50 1.36 -2.82
CA CYS A 170 -7.43 -0.10 -2.75
C CYS A 170 -6.26 -0.60 -3.60
N GLY A 171 -5.35 -1.36 -3.02
CA GLY A 171 -4.27 -2.05 -3.73
C GLY A 171 -4.27 -3.54 -3.43
N TRP A 172 -3.36 -4.28 -4.04
CA TRP A 172 -3.21 -5.71 -3.79
C TRP A 172 -1.75 -6.15 -3.85
N PHE A 173 -1.52 -7.38 -3.41
CA PHE A 173 -0.21 -8.03 -3.36
C PHE A 173 -0.23 -9.36 -4.11
N ALA A 174 0.86 -9.70 -4.79
CA ALA A 174 1.14 -11.06 -5.28
C ALA A 174 2.65 -11.33 -5.29
N ARG A 175 3.04 -12.61 -5.27
CA ARG A 175 4.46 -13.01 -5.33
C ARG A 175 5.03 -12.92 -6.74
N ASP A 176 4.21 -13.15 -7.75
CA ASP A 176 4.61 -13.12 -9.16
C ASP A 176 3.74 -12.16 -9.98
N ILE A 177 4.32 -11.67 -11.08
CA ILE A 177 3.66 -10.67 -11.93
C ILE A 177 2.46 -11.24 -12.68
N GLY A 178 2.43 -12.55 -12.98
CA GLY A 178 1.33 -13.17 -13.71
C GLY A 178 0.05 -13.19 -12.88
N THR A 179 0.15 -13.66 -11.62
CA THR A 179 -0.95 -13.57 -10.64
C THR A 179 -1.36 -12.10 -10.45
N PHE A 180 -0.39 -11.18 -10.30
CA PHE A 180 -0.65 -9.76 -10.11
C PHE A 180 -1.46 -9.15 -11.27
N ALA A 181 -1.11 -9.48 -12.52
CA ALA A 181 -1.77 -9.01 -13.73
C ALA A 181 -3.19 -9.60 -13.89
N ARG A 182 -3.38 -10.88 -13.58
CA ARG A 182 -4.73 -11.50 -13.60
C ARG A 182 -5.70 -10.81 -12.64
N VAL A 183 -5.23 -10.40 -11.45
CA VAL A 183 -6.05 -9.62 -10.50
C VAL A 183 -6.33 -8.21 -11.06
N ALA A 184 -5.35 -7.60 -11.70
CA ALA A 184 -5.50 -6.29 -12.35
C ALA A 184 -6.58 -6.30 -13.43
N ASP A 185 -6.65 -7.37 -14.23
CA ASP A 185 -7.65 -7.54 -15.29
C ASP A 185 -9.07 -7.52 -14.76
N VAL A 186 -9.29 -8.06 -13.55
CA VAL A 186 -10.58 -8.06 -12.85
C VAL A 186 -10.89 -6.69 -12.22
N LEU A 187 -9.89 -6.02 -11.66
CA LEU A 187 -10.11 -4.81 -10.85
C LEU A 187 -10.06 -3.49 -11.63
N LEU A 188 -9.17 -3.36 -12.60
CA LEU A 188 -8.85 -2.06 -13.21
C LEU A 188 -9.62 -1.76 -14.49
N GLY A 189 -10.04 -2.75 -15.28
CA GLY A 189 -10.56 -2.51 -16.63
C GLY A 189 -9.48 -1.94 -17.58
N ALA A 190 -9.87 -1.09 -18.55
CA ALA A 190 -8.96 -0.45 -19.51
C ALA A 190 -8.50 0.93 -19.04
N ASP A 191 -7.21 1.26 -19.19
CA ASP A 191 -6.63 2.54 -18.79
C ASP A 191 -7.39 3.74 -19.38
N THR A 192 -7.60 4.77 -18.57
CA THR A 192 -8.17 6.06 -19.05
C THR A 192 -7.12 6.93 -19.71
N ALA A 193 -5.84 6.66 -19.47
CA ALA A 193 -4.70 7.30 -20.10
C ALA A 193 -3.56 6.27 -20.24
N ALA A 194 -3.72 5.36 -21.20
CA ALA A 194 -2.74 4.31 -21.45
C ALA A 194 -1.38 4.90 -21.86
N LEU A 195 -0.28 4.29 -21.38
CA LEU A 195 1.06 4.68 -21.82
C LEU A 195 1.30 4.20 -23.26
N PRO A 196 2.11 4.94 -24.05
CA PRO A 196 2.58 4.47 -25.33
C PRO A 196 3.53 3.27 -25.18
N ALA A 197 3.72 2.52 -26.27
CA ALA A 197 4.60 1.34 -26.29
C ALA A 197 6.06 1.65 -25.88
N ARG A 198 6.54 2.85 -26.23
CA ARG A 198 7.82 3.42 -25.78
C ARG A 198 7.54 4.55 -24.82
N VAL A 199 8.06 4.41 -23.60
CA VAL A 199 7.95 5.40 -22.53
C VAL A 199 9.24 6.22 -22.41
N ARG A 200 9.15 7.41 -21.82
CA ARG A 200 10.33 8.11 -21.31
C ARG A 200 10.57 7.66 -19.88
N LEU A 201 11.62 6.87 -19.67
CA LEU A 201 12.04 6.50 -18.34
C LEU A 201 12.76 7.69 -17.68
N LEU A 202 12.34 8.04 -16.48
CA LEU A 202 12.82 9.21 -15.74
C LEU A 202 13.39 8.75 -14.40
N ARG A 203 14.58 9.22 -14.07
CA ARG A 203 15.27 8.92 -12.81
C ARG A 203 15.22 10.16 -11.91
N PRO A 204 14.34 10.19 -10.88
CA PRO A 204 14.28 11.32 -9.96
C PRO A 204 15.46 11.30 -8.98
N GLU A 205 16.53 12.02 -9.30
CA GLU A 205 17.82 11.95 -8.56
C GLU A 205 17.65 12.41 -7.10
N ASP A 206 16.79 13.39 -6.89
CA ASP A 206 16.39 13.88 -5.57
C ASP A 206 15.70 12.80 -4.72
N VAL A 207 14.89 11.93 -5.31
CA VAL A 207 14.31 10.76 -4.61
C VAL A 207 15.35 9.68 -4.35
N TRP A 208 16.24 9.41 -5.31
CA TRP A 208 17.34 8.46 -5.12
C TRP A 208 18.28 8.89 -3.99
N SER A 209 18.42 10.20 -3.76
CA SER A 209 19.21 10.76 -2.66
C SER A 209 18.62 10.51 -1.26
N LEU A 210 17.32 10.18 -1.16
CA LEU A 210 16.65 9.84 0.10
C LEU A 210 16.93 8.41 0.57
N ALA A 211 17.31 7.53 -0.37
CA ALA A 211 17.67 6.15 -0.04
C ALA A 211 18.98 6.11 0.74
N VAL A 212 19.11 5.14 1.66
CA VAL A 212 20.41 4.84 2.26
C VAL A 212 21.39 4.50 1.13
N PRO A 213 22.63 5.03 1.10
CA PRO A 213 23.56 4.78 -0.01
C PRO A 213 23.73 3.30 -0.35
N ALA A 214 23.92 2.44 0.65
CA ALA A 214 24.03 0.99 0.44
C ALA A 214 22.73 0.34 -0.09
N ALA A 215 21.56 0.94 0.14
CA ALA A 215 20.31 0.50 -0.48
C ALA A 215 20.22 0.95 -1.95
N ALA A 216 20.66 2.18 -2.26
CA ALA A 216 20.76 2.65 -3.64
C ALA A 216 21.73 1.78 -4.47
N ASP A 217 22.87 1.40 -3.89
CA ASP A 217 23.83 0.48 -4.51
C ASP A 217 23.20 -0.90 -4.76
N ALA A 218 22.48 -1.46 -3.78
CA ALA A 218 21.79 -2.74 -3.92
C ALA A 218 20.67 -2.72 -4.99
N LEU A 219 20.17 -1.53 -5.36
CA LEU A 219 19.17 -1.33 -6.40
C LEU A 219 19.76 -1.12 -7.80
N ALA A 220 21.08 -1.00 -7.93
CA ALA A 220 21.73 -0.68 -9.21
C ALA A 220 21.42 -1.73 -10.30
N ASP A 221 21.51 -3.02 -9.96
CA ASP A 221 21.23 -4.11 -10.91
C ASP A 221 19.75 -4.16 -11.31
N ALA A 222 18.85 -3.90 -10.35
CA ALA A 222 17.42 -3.83 -10.61
C ALA A 222 17.09 -2.64 -11.54
N ALA A 223 17.69 -1.46 -11.29
CA ALA A 223 17.54 -0.29 -12.15
C ALA A 223 18.10 -0.54 -13.57
N ALA A 224 19.28 -1.17 -13.67
CA ALA A 224 19.88 -1.56 -14.95
C ALA A 224 19.01 -2.56 -15.72
N ARG A 225 18.36 -3.51 -15.01
CA ARG A 225 17.37 -4.42 -15.60
C ARG A 225 16.19 -3.66 -16.19
N VAL A 226 15.62 -2.71 -15.45
CA VAL A 226 14.53 -1.87 -15.97
C VAL A 226 14.97 -1.08 -17.20
N GLN A 227 16.14 -0.45 -17.16
CA GLN A 227 16.66 0.34 -18.28
C GLN A 227 16.93 -0.49 -19.53
N ARG A 228 17.38 -1.75 -19.39
CA ARG A 228 17.56 -2.66 -20.53
C ARG A 228 16.26 -2.92 -21.29
N VAL A 229 15.14 -2.97 -20.58
CA VAL A 229 13.82 -3.31 -21.14
C VAL A 229 13.05 -2.07 -21.61
N LEU A 230 13.20 -0.94 -20.90
CA LEU A 230 12.42 0.28 -21.12
C LEU A 230 13.19 1.42 -21.79
N GLY A 231 14.51 1.31 -21.89
CA GLY A 231 15.41 2.36 -22.38
C GLY A 231 16.10 3.11 -21.24
N ASP A 232 17.09 3.94 -21.61
CA ASP A 232 17.87 4.72 -20.65
C ASP A 232 17.00 5.72 -19.88
N ALA A 233 17.26 5.85 -18.58
CA ALA A 233 16.55 6.79 -17.73
C ALA A 233 17.22 8.17 -17.77
N ALA A 234 16.43 9.22 -18.04
CA ALA A 234 16.90 10.59 -17.96
C ALA A 234 16.76 11.13 -16.53
N GLY A 235 17.82 11.74 -16.00
CA GLY A 235 17.82 12.37 -14.68
C GLY A 235 16.86 13.56 -14.60
N ILE A 236 16.06 13.64 -13.54
CA ILE A 236 15.15 14.75 -13.23
C ILE A 236 15.09 15.03 -11.72
N GLU A 237 14.39 16.11 -11.35
CA GLU A 237 13.94 16.39 -9.98
C GLU A 237 12.41 16.38 -9.95
N VAL A 238 11.82 15.88 -8.86
CA VAL A 238 10.37 15.80 -8.65
C VAL A 238 9.88 16.60 -7.44
N ALA A 239 10.80 17.04 -6.58
CA ALA A 239 10.45 17.82 -5.41
C ALA A 239 9.80 19.15 -5.82
N LEU A 240 8.65 19.45 -5.20
CA LEU A 240 8.09 20.79 -5.23
C LEU A 240 8.42 21.47 -3.91
N ASP A 241 9.16 22.56 -3.98
CA ASP A 241 9.79 23.30 -2.87
C ASP A 241 10.85 22.48 -2.10
N SER A 242 10.46 21.39 -1.44
CA SER A 242 11.35 20.45 -0.76
C SER A 242 10.59 19.18 -0.33
N PHE A 243 11.31 18.10 -0.03
CA PHE A 243 10.69 16.91 0.56
C PHE A 243 10.05 17.17 1.93
N ASP A 244 10.57 18.13 2.70
CA ASP A 244 9.96 18.53 3.97
C ASP A 244 8.61 19.24 3.75
N ALA A 245 8.55 20.14 2.76
CA ALA A 245 7.29 20.78 2.38
C ALA A 245 6.26 19.73 1.91
N MET A 246 6.68 18.80 1.05
CA MET A 246 5.83 17.70 0.59
C MET A 246 5.35 16.83 1.74
N TYR A 247 6.26 16.42 2.63
CA TYR A 247 5.99 15.62 3.81
C TYR A 247 4.93 16.29 4.69
N TRP A 248 5.15 17.55 5.09
CA TRP A 248 4.23 18.22 6.03
C TRP A 248 2.86 18.48 5.40
N ASN A 249 2.80 18.94 4.15
CA ASN A 249 1.52 19.16 3.47
C ASN A 249 0.74 17.85 3.28
N PHE A 250 1.41 16.75 2.97
CA PHE A 250 0.79 15.42 2.95
C PHE A 250 0.27 15.03 4.35
N ARG A 251 1.11 15.17 5.39
CA ARG A 251 0.77 14.77 6.76
C ARG A 251 -0.39 15.58 7.34
N TYR A 252 -0.48 16.88 7.07
CA TYR A 252 -1.61 17.70 7.53
C TYR A 252 -2.92 17.23 6.92
N VAL A 253 -2.97 17.01 5.59
CA VAL A 253 -4.18 16.51 4.92
C VAL A 253 -4.57 15.13 5.45
N GLN A 254 -3.61 14.20 5.54
CA GLN A 254 -3.85 12.86 6.08
C GLN A 254 -4.40 12.91 7.51
N ALA A 255 -3.74 13.66 8.38
CA ALA A 255 -4.05 13.68 9.80
C ALA A 255 -5.41 14.29 10.11
N HIS A 256 -5.74 15.39 9.46
CA HIS A 256 -7.05 16.01 9.62
C HIS A 256 -8.17 15.11 9.11
N GLU A 257 -8.01 14.47 7.95
CA GLU A 257 -9.02 13.52 7.47
C GLU A 257 -9.12 12.29 8.38
N ALA A 258 -8.00 11.76 8.90
CA ALA A 258 -8.01 10.72 9.92
C ALA A 258 -8.79 11.14 11.18
N TRP A 259 -8.60 12.37 11.66
CA TRP A 259 -9.35 12.89 12.80
C TRP A 259 -10.84 13.06 12.49
N LEU A 260 -11.20 13.50 11.28
CA LEU A 260 -12.61 13.56 10.89
C LEU A 260 -13.27 12.17 10.83
N THR A 261 -12.52 11.15 10.38
CA THR A 261 -13.00 9.77 10.26
C THR A 261 -13.20 9.13 11.65
N ASP A 262 -12.16 9.11 12.48
CA ASP A 262 -12.15 8.32 13.72
C ASP A 262 -12.21 9.16 15.01
N GLY A 263 -11.94 10.47 14.94
CA GLY A 263 -11.96 11.38 16.08
C GLY A 263 -13.27 11.35 16.87
N PRO A 264 -14.47 11.38 16.23
CA PRO A 264 -15.73 11.25 16.95
C PRO A 264 -15.88 9.95 17.75
N LEU A 265 -15.35 8.84 17.25
CA LEU A 265 -15.32 7.56 17.95
C LEU A 265 -14.36 7.62 19.14
N ILE A 266 -13.16 8.19 18.92
CA ILE A 266 -12.12 8.33 19.95
C ILE A 266 -12.61 9.23 21.10
N GLU A 267 -13.21 10.38 20.79
CA GLU A 267 -13.73 11.30 21.81
C GLU A 267 -14.89 10.70 22.59
N ARG A 268 -15.78 9.96 21.91
CA ARG A 268 -16.97 9.38 22.54
C ARG A 268 -16.64 8.20 23.46
N TYR A 269 -15.76 7.31 23.04
CA TYR A 269 -15.53 6.03 23.73
C TYR A 269 -14.17 5.94 24.44
N ALA A 270 -13.25 6.86 24.18
CA ALA A 270 -11.89 6.88 24.74
C ALA A 270 -11.22 5.49 24.73
N PRO A 271 -11.16 4.79 23.58
CA PRO A 271 -10.59 3.46 23.52
C PRO A 271 -9.09 3.50 23.85
N PRO A 272 -8.53 2.44 24.45
CA PRO A 272 -7.10 2.32 24.68
C PRO A 272 -6.40 2.04 23.34
N LEU A 273 -6.13 3.08 22.56
CA LEU A 273 -5.40 2.99 21.29
C LEU A 273 -3.96 2.48 21.51
N GLY A 274 -3.43 1.75 20.53
CA GLY A 274 -2.05 1.27 20.56
C GLY A 274 -1.01 2.41 20.54
N PRO A 275 0.20 2.17 21.08
CA PRO A 275 1.32 3.11 20.98
C PRO A 275 1.65 3.47 19.53
N GLY A 276 2.05 4.72 19.31
CA GLY A 276 2.21 5.35 18.02
C GLY A 276 0.89 5.76 17.35
N VAL A 277 -0.18 4.97 17.48
CA VAL A 277 -1.51 5.32 16.94
C VAL A 277 -2.18 6.38 17.81
N ALA A 278 -2.11 6.22 19.14
CA ALA A 278 -2.62 7.19 20.10
C ALA A 278 -2.00 8.58 19.91
N GLU A 279 -0.68 8.67 19.79
CA GLU A 279 0.07 9.91 19.60
C GLU A 279 -0.26 10.58 18.26
N ARG A 280 -0.45 9.78 17.20
CA ARG A 280 -0.85 10.30 15.89
C ARG A 280 -2.24 10.90 15.92
N PHE A 281 -3.23 10.24 16.53
CA PHE A 281 -4.57 10.82 16.67
C PHE A 281 -4.58 12.05 17.60
N ALA A 282 -3.81 12.01 18.69
CA ALA A 282 -3.64 13.16 19.57
C ALA A 282 -3.04 14.38 18.83
N TRP A 283 -2.05 14.15 17.96
CA TRP A 283 -1.51 15.19 17.09
C TRP A 283 -2.52 15.64 16.01
N SER A 284 -3.22 14.69 15.37
CA SER A 284 -4.22 14.96 14.34
C SER A 284 -5.33 15.90 14.81
N ARG A 285 -5.75 15.78 16.08
CA ARG A 285 -6.72 16.68 16.73
C ARG A 285 -6.29 18.16 16.70
N GLY A 286 -4.98 18.41 16.72
CA GLY A 286 -4.40 19.76 16.73
C GLY A 286 -4.15 20.37 15.35
N VAL A 287 -4.42 19.64 14.26
CA VAL A 287 -4.22 20.16 12.90
C VAL A 287 -5.26 21.22 12.60
N THR A 288 -4.80 22.39 12.16
CA THR A 288 -5.63 23.60 11.99
C THR A 288 -6.20 23.72 10.57
N ASP A 289 -7.34 24.41 10.44
CA ASP A 289 -7.94 24.73 9.14
C ASP A 289 -6.96 25.43 8.19
N ALA A 290 -6.10 26.31 8.71
CA ALA A 290 -5.09 27.00 7.92
C ALA A 290 -4.05 26.02 7.31
N GLN A 291 -3.60 25.03 8.07
CA GLN A 291 -2.72 23.97 7.57
C GLN A 291 -3.41 23.12 6.50
N ILE A 292 -4.73 22.92 6.60
CA ILE A 292 -5.50 22.15 5.61
C ILE A 292 -5.73 22.92 4.33
N VAL A 293 -6.04 24.22 4.42
CA VAL A 293 -6.13 25.09 3.24
C VAL A 293 -4.79 25.10 2.50
N ALA A 294 -3.67 25.30 3.22
CA ALA A 294 -2.34 25.25 2.64
C ALA A 294 -2.01 23.87 2.05
N GLY A 295 -2.28 22.79 2.78
CA GLY A 295 -2.03 21.41 2.34
C GLY A 295 -2.81 21.03 1.09
N ARG A 296 -4.08 21.43 1.00
CA ARG A 296 -4.91 21.19 -0.19
C ARG A 296 -4.42 21.99 -1.40
N ALA A 297 -4.03 23.24 -1.20
CA ALA A 297 -3.45 24.07 -2.25
C ALA A 297 -2.12 23.49 -2.76
N PHE A 298 -1.24 23.10 -1.83
CA PHE A 298 0.04 22.44 -2.15
C PHE A 298 -0.20 21.14 -2.92
N ARG A 299 -1.14 20.31 -2.47
CA ARG A 299 -1.47 19.05 -3.15
C ARG A 299 -1.94 19.27 -4.59
N ALA A 300 -2.78 20.28 -4.84
CA ALA A 300 -3.23 20.62 -6.19
C ALA A 300 -2.06 21.11 -7.07
N ALA A 301 -1.17 21.93 -6.51
CA ALA A 301 0.05 22.38 -7.18
C ALA A 301 0.99 21.21 -7.50
N PHE A 302 1.24 20.32 -6.53
CA PHE A 302 2.09 19.14 -6.70
C PHE A 302 1.54 18.18 -7.74
N ARG A 303 0.23 17.89 -7.72
CA ARG A 303 -0.41 17.07 -8.75
C ARG A 303 -0.21 17.65 -10.15
N SER A 304 -0.34 18.97 -10.30
CA SER A 304 -0.13 19.66 -11.57
C SER A 304 1.34 19.67 -12.00
N HIS A 305 2.26 19.83 -11.06
CA HIS A 305 3.69 19.75 -11.28
C HIS A 305 4.11 18.36 -11.79
N LEU A 306 3.71 17.30 -11.08
CA LEU A 306 4.04 15.92 -11.47
C LEU A 306 3.37 15.53 -12.80
N ALA A 307 2.14 15.97 -13.05
CA ALA A 307 1.46 15.76 -14.34
C ALA A 307 2.28 16.34 -15.51
N LYS A 308 2.87 17.52 -15.34
CA LYS A 308 3.69 18.17 -16.38
C LYS A 308 5.02 17.44 -16.60
N LEU A 309 5.66 16.98 -15.52
CA LEU A 309 6.92 16.21 -15.61
C LEU A 309 6.72 14.90 -16.38
N LEU A 310 5.65 14.18 -16.06
CA LEU A 310 5.36 12.88 -16.69
C LEU A 310 4.77 13.03 -18.09
N GLY A 311 3.91 14.02 -18.32
CA GLY A 311 3.14 14.08 -19.56
C GLY A 311 2.31 12.80 -19.76
N SER A 312 2.18 12.32 -21.00
CA SER A 312 1.45 11.09 -21.34
C SER A 312 2.35 9.87 -21.52
N ASP A 313 3.67 10.00 -21.34
CA ASP A 313 4.65 8.97 -21.68
C ASP A 313 5.76 8.78 -20.64
N GLY A 314 5.84 9.65 -19.64
CA GLY A 314 6.86 9.63 -18.59
C GLY A 314 6.55 8.61 -17.51
N VAL A 315 7.57 7.84 -17.12
CA VAL A 315 7.50 6.88 -16.02
C VAL A 315 8.71 7.07 -15.13
N LEU A 316 8.50 7.33 -13.83
CA LEU A 316 9.60 7.40 -12.87
C LEU A 316 10.11 6.01 -12.54
N LEU A 317 11.42 5.87 -12.47
CA LEU A 317 12.14 4.72 -11.91
C LEU A 317 12.82 5.13 -10.60
N MET A 318 12.29 4.67 -9.47
CA MET A 318 12.70 5.14 -8.14
C MET A 318 12.75 4.00 -7.11
N PRO A 319 13.53 4.10 -6.03
CA PRO A 319 13.42 3.16 -4.92
C PRO A 319 12.00 3.20 -4.33
N THR A 320 11.46 2.06 -3.91
CA THR A 320 10.14 2.06 -3.24
C THR A 320 10.27 2.59 -1.80
N MET A 321 11.34 2.20 -1.10
CA MET A 321 11.60 2.51 0.32
C MET A 321 13.05 2.99 0.50
N PRO A 322 13.36 3.68 1.61
CA PRO A 322 14.72 4.18 1.86
C PRO A 322 15.74 3.08 2.18
N ASP A 323 15.28 1.91 2.67
CA ASP A 323 16.11 0.72 2.91
C ASP A 323 15.23 -0.55 2.95
N ILE A 324 15.84 -1.70 3.26
CA ILE A 324 15.15 -2.94 3.64
C ILE A 324 14.31 -2.76 4.91
N ALA A 325 13.36 -3.66 5.13
CA ALA A 325 12.49 -3.65 6.30
C ALA A 325 13.30 -3.59 7.62
N PRO A 326 12.97 -2.72 8.59
CA PRO A 326 13.59 -2.72 9.92
C PRO A 326 13.49 -4.08 10.63
N LEU A 327 14.43 -4.34 11.53
CA LEU A 327 14.37 -5.51 12.41
C LEU A 327 13.16 -5.42 13.33
N ARG A 328 12.59 -6.57 13.72
CA ARG A 328 11.50 -6.63 14.71
C ARG A 328 11.95 -6.17 16.10
N SER A 329 13.24 -6.27 16.38
CA SER A 329 13.87 -5.81 17.62
C SER A 329 14.21 -4.31 17.60
N GLU A 330 13.97 -3.61 16.50
CA GLU A 330 14.20 -2.18 16.41
C GLU A 330 13.33 -1.41 17.41
N GLY A 331 13.89 -0.40 18.04
CA GLY A 331 13.16 0.43 19.00
C GLY A 331 12.11 1.31 18.31
N GLU A 332 11.11 1.76 19.07
CA GLU A 332 10.03 2.59 18.54
C GLU A 332 10.56 3.87 17.84
N ALA A 333 11.56 4.54 18.42
CA ALA A 333 12.18 5.71 17.81
C ALA A 333 12.85 5.39 16.45
N GLY A 334 13.50 4.23 16.31
CA GLY A 334 14.11 3.78 15.05
C GLY A 334 13.06 3.45 13.99
N LEU A 335 11.97 2.82 14.40
CA LEU A 335 10.82 2.57 13.52
C LEU A 335 10.15 3.86 13.05
N GLU A 336 10.01 4.86 13.93
CA GLU A 336 9.45 6.16 13.57
C GLU A 336 10.37 6.98 12.65
N ASP A 337 11.69 6.97 12.87
CA ASP A 337 12.65 7.60 11.95
C ASP A 337 12.55 6.99 10.54
N TYR A 338 12.59 5.65 10.48
CA TYR A 338 12.44 4.92 9.22
C TYR A 338 11.12 5.25 8.53
N ARG A 339 10.01 5.27 9.28
CA ARG A 339 8.68 5.64 8.77
C ARG A 339 8.69 7.05 8.17
N ASN A 340 9.26 8.03 8.88
CA ASN A 340 9.23 9.43 8.42
C ASN A 340 10.04 9.62 7.13
N ARG A 341 11.22 9.00 7.06
CA ARG A 341 12.03 8.94 5.83
C ARG A 341 11.28 8.25 4.69
N ALA A 342 10.60 7.15 4.98
CA ALA A 342 9.79 6.45 3.97
C ALA A 342 8.64 7.32 3.45
N ILE A 343 7.95 8.07 4.32
CA ILE A 343 6.84 8.95 3.89
C ILE A 343 7.32 10.06 2.96
N GLN A 344 8.53 10.61 3.13
CA GLN A 344 9.08 11.59 2.19
C GLN A 344 9.10 11.05 0.74
N MET A 345 9.36 9.76 0.56
CA MET A 345 9.31 9.10 -0.75
C MET A 345 7.87 8.71 -1.15
N LEU A 346 7.13 8.08 -0.23
CA LEU A 346 5.82 7.49 -0.50
C LEU A 346 4.72 8.54 -0.70
N CYS A 347 4.89 9.76 -0.18
CA CYS A 347 3.91 10.83 -0.29
C CYS A 347 3.75 11.35 -1.72
N ILE A 348 4.71 11.11 -2.63
CA ILE A 348 4.64 11.53 -4.05
C ILE A 348 3.35 11.03 -4.70
N ALA A 349 3.12 9.72 -4.69
CA ALA A 349 1.90 9.13 -5.25
C ALA A 349 0.64 9.46 -4.42
N GLY A 350 0.80 9.74 -3.12
CA GLY A 350 -0.28 10.17 -2.22
C GLY A 350 -0.82 11.55 -2.58
N LEU A 351 0.08 12.53 -2.65
CA LEU A 351 -0.19 13.91 -3.03
C LEU A 351 -0.75 13.97 -4.46
N ALA A 352 -0.09 13.33 -5.41
CA ALA A 352 -0.50 13.37 -6.80
C ALA A 352 -1.76 12.54 -7.08
N GLY A 353 -2.01 11.46 -6.35
CA GLY A 353 -3.08 10.49 -6.65
C GLY A 353 -2.79 9.67 -7.92
N PHE A 354 -1.52 9.45 -8.23
CA PHE A 354 -1.03 8.76 -9.43
C PHE A 354 -0.64 7.31 -9.09
N PRO A 355 -0.66 6.38 -10.08
CA PRO A 355 -0.36 4.99 -9.82
C PRO A 355 1.14 4.77 -9.59
N GLN A 356 1.48 4.00 -8.56
CA GLN A 356 2.84 3.56 -8.28
C GLN A 356 2.88 2.07 -7.96
N LEU A 357 3.63 1.31 -8.77
CA LEU A 357 3.88 -0.12 -8.62
C LEU A 357 5.23 -0.33 -7.93
N SER A 358 5.27 -1.12 -6.86
CA SER A 358 6.49 -1.66 -6.26
C SER A 358 6.77 -3.05 -6.84
N MET A 359 8.03 -3.33 -7.18
CA MET A 359 8.49 -4.59 -7.74
C MET A 359 9.66 -5.14 -6.90
N PRO A 360 9.62 -6.42 -6.49
CA PRO A 360 10.63 -7.03 -5.61
C PRO A 360 11.83 -7.52 -6.41
N LEU A 361 12.62 -6.60 -6.97
CA LEU A 361 13.70 -6.91 -7.91
C LEU A 361 15.12 -6.90 -7.30
N ALA A 362 15.24 -6.53 -6.02
CA ALA A 362 16.52 -6.46 -5.33
C ALA A 362 16.44 -7.03 -3.91
N GLN A 363 17.61 -7.18 -3.29
CA GLN A 363 17.74 -7.58 -1.90
C GLN A 363 18.99 -6.95 -1.28
N ARG A 364 18.97 -6.72 0.03
CA ARG A 364 20.15 -6.34 0.82
C ARG A 364 20.18 -7.15 2.11
N HIS A 365 21.34 -7.73 2.44
CA HIS A 365 21.51 -8.61 3.60
C HIS A 365 20.46 -9.76 3.68
N GLY A 366 20.09 -10.32 2.52
CA GLY A 366 19.08 -11.38 2.43
C GLY A 366 17.64 -10.94 2.66
N ALA A 367 17.38 -9.64 2.85
CA ALA A 367 16.03 -9.09 2.96
C ALA A 367 15.60 -8.41 1.64
N PRO A 368 14.32 -8.47 1.27
CA PRO A 368 13.83 -7.85 0.03
C PRO A 368 13.98 -6.33 0.00
N LEU A 369 14.26 -5.81 -1.19
CA LEU A 369 14.32 -4.39 -1.49
C LEU A 369 13.62 -4.11 -2.83
N GLY A 370 12.69 -3.16 -2.81
CA GLY A 370 11.80 -2.86 -3.92
C GLY A 370 12.27 -1.68 -4.77
N ILE A 371 12.04 -1.79 -6.07
CA ILE A 371 12.13 -0.67 -7.02
C ILE A 371 10.73 -0.40 -7.59
N SER A 372 10.42 0.87 -7.82
CA SER A 372 9.10 1.32 -8.24
C SER A 372 9.07 1.93 -9.62
N LEU A 373 7.94 1.71 -10.31
CA LEU A 373 7.49 2.52 -11.43
C LEU A 373 6.34 3.43 -10.97
N LEU A 374 6.40 4.72 -11.29
CA LEU A 374 5.30 5.68 -11.09
C LEU A 374 4.93 6.30 -12.44
N GLY A 375 3.66 6.21 -12.81
CA GLY A 375 3.14 6.70 -14.09
C GLY A 375 2.12 7.84 -13.92
N PRO A 376 1.63 8.43 -15.03
CA PRO A 376 0.57 9.43 -14.99
C PRO A 376 -0.76 8.82 -14.49
N ALA A 377 -1.66 9.67 -13.98
CA ALA A 377 -2.99 9.22 -13.56
C ALA A 377 -3.73 8.50 -14.71
N GLY A 378 -4.26 7.31 -14.42
CA GLY A 378 -5.03 6.50 -15.35
C GLY A 378 -4.22 5.54 -16.21
N SER A 379 -2.92 5.36 -15.93
CA SER A 379 -2.02 4.44 -16.64
C SER A 379 -1.72 3.15 -15.86
N ASP A 380 -2.61 2.77 -14.95
CA ASP A 380 -2.43 1.70 -13.98
C ASP A 380 -2.08 0.35 -14.62
N ARG A 381 -2.88 -0.07 -15.62
CA ARG A 381 -2.67 -1.34 -16.32
C ARG A 381 -1.42 -1.30 -17.20
N SER A 382 -1.11 -0.14 -17.77
CA SER A 382 0.12 0.07 -18.52
C SER A 382 1.35 -0.15 -17.65
N LEU A 383 1.38 0.34 -16.40
CA LEU A 383 2.50 0.08 -15.49
C LEU A 383 2.69 -1.41 -15.20
N ILE A 384 1.60 -2.16 -15.06
CA ILE A 384 1.66 -3.62 -14.86
C ILE A 384 2.21 -4.31 -16.11
N ALA A 385 1.78 -3.89 -17.31
CA ALA A 385 2.32 -4.41 -18.56
C ALA A 385 3.82 -4.11 -18.73
N LEU A 386 4.31 -2.96 -18.25
CA LEU A 386 5.75 -2.68 -18.20
C LEU A 386 6.47 -3.65 -17.24
N ALA A 387 5.88 -3.93 -16.08
CA ALA A 387 6.44 -4.88 -15.13
C ALA A 387 6.46 -6.33 -15.66
N GLU A 388 5.45 -6.76 -16.43
CA GLU A 388 5.46 -8.05 -17.13
C GLU A 388 6.63 -8.15 -18.11
N ARG A 389 6.89 -7.10 -18.89
CA ARG A 389 8.05 -7.01 -19.79
C ARG A 389 9.37 -7.07 -19.02
N ILE A 390 9.47 -6.37 -17.89
CA ILE A 390 10.66 -6.37 -17.05
C ILE A 390 10.91 -7.75 -16.45
N ALA A 391 9.87 -8.46 -16.02
CA ALA A 391 9.99 -9.80 -15.45
C ALA A 391 10.42 -10.85 -16.49
N GLY A 392 10.02 -10.69 -17.76
CA GLY A 392 10.36 -11.60 -18.85
C GLY A 392 11.72 -11.35 -19.53
N GLY A 393 12.34 -10.19 -19.31
CA GLY A 393 13.69 -9.83 -19.79
C GLY A 393 14.73 -9.80 -18.67
#